data_AF-A0A418MEX9-F1
#
_entry.id   AF-A0A418MEX9-F1
#
_cell.length_a   1.000
_cell.length_b   1.000
_cell.length_c   1.000
_cell.angle_alpha   90.00
_cell.angle_beta   90.00
_cell.angle_gamma   90.00
#
_symmetry.space_group_name_H-M   'P 1'
#
loop_
_entity.id
_entity.type
_entity.pdbx_description
1 polymer ?
#
loop_
_entity_poly.entity_id
_entity_poly.type
_entity_poly.pdbx_seq_one_letter_code
_entity_poly.pdbx_strand_id
1 'polypeptide(L)'
;MHHPIIEQILEYPDAYLIMQEIQAALAEERKKREAFYNDITDEYKVEFINGEIVMHSPVKKFHNEATGLLFQLVNVFVLRNKLGFVGIEKIMTALTRNDYEPDICFFGNQKAASFTSTQTLFPAPDLVVEVLSDSTAKRDRGIKFDDYQAHGVEEYWIVDPDQQSIEQYHLVNGAYELILKATEGHIRSFVLLGFVIPIQAAFNEDANMQTMTSILQSQSPA
;
A
#
# COMPACT_ATOMS: atom_id res chain seq x y z
N MET A 1 18.51 7.32 -7.20
CA MET A 1 18.29 6.45 -8.39
C MET A 1 18.67 7.23 -9.64
N HIS A 2 19.53 6.68 -10.48
CA HIS A 2 19.79 7.20 -11.82
C HIS A 2 18.90 6.41 -12.79
N HIS A 3 17.93 7.07 -13.44
CA HIS A 3 17.00 6.38 -14.33
C HIS A 3 17.57 6.39 -15.75
N PRO A 4 17.68 5.25 -16.47
CA PRO A 4 18.30 5.18 -17.80
C PRO A 4 17.68 6.16 -18.81
N ILE A 5 16.39 6.45 -18.66
CA ILE A 5 15.68 7.42 -19.51
C ILE A 5 16.27 8.84 -19.42
N ILE A 6 16.87 9.20 -18.29
CA ILE A 6 17.48 10.52 -18.12
C ILE A 6 18.68 10.64 -19.05
N GLU A 7 19.53 9.61 -19.11
CA GLU A 7 20.67 9.58 -20.05
C GLU A 7 20.18 9.66 -21.50
N GLN A 8 19.16 8.87 -21.85
CA GLN A 8 18.56 8.88 -23.19
C GLN A 8 18.01 10.25 -23.58
N ILE A 9 17.29 10.94 -22.68
CA ILE A 9 16.77 12.29 -22.96
C ILE A 9 17.93 13.27 -23.18
N LEU A 10 19.00 13.17 -22.39
CA LEU A 10 20.15 14.08 -22.48
C LEU A 10 21.01 13.86 -23.75
N GLU A 11 20.83 12.76 -24.48
CA GLU A 11 21.45 12.54 -25.79
C GLU A 11 20.85 13.43 -26.90
N TYR A 12 19.62 13.92 -26.71
CA TYR A 12 18.93 14.75 -27.70
C TYR A 12 19.39 16.23 -27.60
N PRO A 13 19.75 16.89 -28.74
CA PRO A 13 20.13 18.31 -28.73
C PRO A 13 19.03 19.26 -28.21
N ASP A 14 17.78 18.83 -28.29
CA ASP A 14 16.58 19.53 -27.82
C ASP A 14 16.04 18.97 -26.49
N ALA A 15 16.85 18.25 -25.71
CA ALA A 15 16.49 17.72 -24.39
C ALA A 15 15.77 18.74 -23.49
N TYR A 16 16.17 20.00 -23.55
CA TYR A 16 15.52 21.08 -22.80
C TYR A 16 14.08 21.34 -23.25
N LEU A 17 13.78 21.28 -24.55
CA LEU A 17 12.42 21.43 -25.08
C LEU A 17 11.56 20.22 -24.69
N ILE A 18 12.11 19.00 -24.77
CA ILE A 18 11.44 17.77 -24.31
C ILE A 18 11.05 17.90 -22.83
N MET A 19 11.96 18.40 -21.99
CA MET A 19 11.67 18.63 -20.57
C MET A 19 10.56 19.66 -20.34
N GLN A 20 10.49 20.72 -21.14
CA GLN A 20 9.39 21.69 -21.06
C GLN A 20 8.04 21.07 -21.43
N GLU A 21 7.99 20.22 -22.46
CA GLU A 21 6.78 19.50 -22.85
C GLU A 21 6.29 18.55 -21.75
N ILE A 22 7.20 17.79 -21.14
CA ILE A 22 6.90 16.90 -20.01
C ILE A 22 6.36 17.70 -18.83
N GLN A 23 7.00 18.83 -18.48
CA GLN A 23 6.55 19.68 -17.39
C GLN A 23 5.15 20.27 -17.65
N ALA A 24 4.87 20.68 -18.89
CA ALA A 24 3.55 21.16 -19.28
C ALA A 24 2.48 20.07 -19.15
N ALA A 25 2.77 18.84 -19.59
CA ALA A 25 1.87 17.70 -19.44
C ALA A 25 1.60 17.36 -17.97
N LEU A 26 2.64 17.28 -17.13
CA LEU A 26 2.50 17.03 -15.69
C LEU A 26 1.75 18.15 -14.95
N ALA A 27 1.90 19.41 -15.39
CA ALA A 27 1.13 20.52 -14.85
C ALA A 27 -0.36 20.40 -15.17
N GLU A 28 -0.71 19.91 -16.36
CA GLU A 28 -2.10 19.65 -16.73
C GLU A 28 -2.69 18.46 -15.96
N GLU A 29 -1.92 17.38 -15.79
CA GLU A 29 -2.30 16.26 -14.91
C GLU A 29 -2.55 16.72 -13.48
N ARG A 30 -1.71 17.63 -12.95
CA ARG A 30 -1.92 18.19 -11.61
C ARG A 30 -3.25 18.92 -11.49
N LYS A 31 -3.64 19.72 -12.48
CA LYS A 31 -4.95 20.39 -12.48
C LYS A 31 -6.09 19.37 -12.49
N LYS A 32 -5.98 18.30 -13.29
CA LYS A 32 -6.95 17.19 -13.29
C LYS A 32 -7.03 16.51 -11.93
N ARG A 33 -5.89 16.28 -11.28
CA ARG A 33 -5.79 15.69 -9.94
C ARG A 33 -6.43 16.59 -8.87
N GLU A 34 -6.21 17.90 -8.95
CA GLU A 34 -6.87 18.87 -8.08
C GLU A 34 -8.39 18.92 -8.29
N ALA A 35 -8.86 18.86 -9.54
CA ALA A 35 -10.28 18.75 -9.86
C ALA A 35 -10.87 17.43 -9.31
N PHE A 36 -10.16 16.31 -9.50
CA PHE A 36 -10.52 15.01 -8.94
C PHE A 36 -10.80 15.09 -7.44
N TYR A 37 -9.94 15.73 -6.64
CA TYR A 37 -10.20 15.88 -5.19
C TYR A 37 -11.49 16.64 -4.84
N ASN A 38 -11.94 17.56 -5.69
CA ASN A 38 -13.18 18.30 -5.47
C ASN A 38 -14.42 17.51 -5.93
N ASP A 39 -14.24 16.59 -6.86
CA ASP A 39 -15.34 15.83 -7.49
C ASP A 39 -15.59 14.48 -6.82
N ILE A 40 -14.58 13.90 -6.14
CA ILE A 40 -14.74 12.62 -5.46
C ILE A 40 -15.65 12.72 -4.23
N THR A 41 -16.47 11.69 -4.07
CA THR A 41 -17.29 11.47 -2.88
C THR A 41 -16.83 10.19 -2.18
N ASP A 42 -17.26 9.99 -0.94
CA ASP A 42 -17.04 8.76 -0.19
C ASP A 42 -17.92 7.59 -0.66
N GLU A 43 -18.64 7.72 -1.78
CA GLU A 43 -19.49 6.67 -2.34
C GLU A 43 -18.67 5.56 -2.99
N TYR A 44 -17.68 5.92 -3.80
CA TYR A 44 -16.89 4.99 -4.62
C TYR A 44 -15.46 4.83 -4.10
N LYS A 45 -14.82 3.69 -4.40
CA LYS A 45 -13.37 3.50 -4.24
C LYS A 45 -12.72 3.92 -5.56
N VAL A 46 -11.90 4.95 -5.53
CA VAL A 46 -11.36 5.64 -6.71
C VAL A 46 -9.89 5.99 -6.51
N GLU A 47 -9.11 5.82 -7.57
CA GLU A 47 -7.68 6.11 -7.57
C GLU A 47 -7.33 7.06 -8.72
N PHE A 48 -6.26 7.82 -8.56
CA PHE A 48 -5.72 8.67 -9.62
C PHE A 48 -4.37 8.11 -10.07
N ILE A 49 -4.30 7.56 -11.28
CA ILE A 49 -3.13 6.80 -11.74
C ILE A 49 -2.69 7.33 -13.11
N ASN A 50 -1.50 7.89 -13.18
CA ASN A 50 -0.87 8.44 -14.38
C ASN A 50 -1.78 9.39 -15.18
N GLY A 51 -2.48 10.28 -14.47
CA GLY A 51 -3.37 11.27 -15.10
C GLY A 51 -4.81 10.83 -15.32
N GLU A 52 -5.15 9.58 -14.98
CA GLU A 52 -6.46 8.98 -15.20
C GLU A 52 -7.16 8.62 -13.88
N ILE A 53 -8.48 8.78 -13.84
CA ILE A 53 -9.32 8.34 -12.72
C ILE A 53 -9.70 6.87 -12.93
N VAL A 54 -9.35 6.03 -11.95
CA VAL A 54 -9.63 4.59 -11.97
C VAL A 54 -10.68 4.28 -10.91
N MET A 55 -11.87 3.87 -11.35
CA MET A 55 -12.94 3.43 -10.44
C MET A 55 -12.85 1.92 -10.21
N HIS A 56 -12.98 1.50 -8.95
CA HIS A 56 -13.00 0.09 -8.58
C HIS A 56 -14.43 -0.46 -8.49
N SER A 57 -14.59 -1.70 -8.93
CA SER A 57 -15.86 -2.43 -8.76
C SER A 57 -15.93 -3.07 -7.37
N PRO A 58 -17.15 -3.40 -6.88
CA PRO A 58 -17.30 -4.17 -5.66
C PRO A 58 -16.46 -5.45 -5.66
N VAL A 59 -15.84 -5.75 -4.52
CA VAL A 59 -14.97 -6.92 -4.34
C VAL A 59 -15.77 -8.20 -4.09
N LYS A 60 -15.16 -9.35 -4.38
CA LYS A 60 -15.73 -10.66 -4.03
C LYS A 60 -15.60 -10.91 -2.53
N LYS A 61 -16.45 -11.77 -1.98
CA LYS A 61 -16.47 -12.11 -0.54
C LYS A 61 -15.11 -12.57 -0.02
N PHE A 62 -14.42 -13.44 -0.73
CA PHE A 62 -13.12 -13.97 -0.29
C PHE A 62 -12.05 -12.88 -0.13
N HIS A 63 -12.08 -11.85 -0.97
CA HIS A 63 -11.15 -10.72 -0.88
C HIS A 63 -11.46 -9.97 0.41
N ASN A 64 -12.74 -9.64 0.64
CA ASN A 64 -13.16 -8.90 1.83
C ASN A 64 -12.86 -9.67 3.12
N GLU A 65 -13.01 -11.00 3.12
CA GLU A 65 -12.63 -11.85 4.25
C GLU A 65 -11.13 -11.80 4.53
N ALA A 66 -10.29 -11.95 3.50
CA ALA A 66 -8.83 -11.89 3.68
C ALA A 66 -8.37 -10.51 4.17
N THR A 67 -8.90 -9.42 3.59
CA THR A 67 -8.66 -8.04 4.05
C THR A 67 -9.07 -7.87 5.50
N GLY A 68 -10.27 -8.31 5.88
CA GLY A 68 -10.79 -8.19 7.24
C GLY A 68 -9.96 -8.94 8.27
N LEU A 69 -9.60 -10.19 7.98
CA LEU A 69 -8.78 -11.04 8.86
C LEU A 69 -7.38 -10.45 9.08
N LEU A 70 -6.73 -9.99 8.01
CA LEU A 70 -5.41 -9.35 8.12
C LEU A 70 -5.47 -8.02 8.87
N PHE A 71 -6.45 -7.18 8.57
CA PHE A 71 -6.64 -5.90 9.25
C PHE A 71 -6.81 -6.08 10.76
N GLN A 72 -7.59 -7.07 11.21
CA GLN A 72 -7.78 -7.36 12.62
C GLN A 72 -6.46 -7.62 13.34
N LEU A 73 -5.60 -8.47 12.78
CA LEU A 73 -4.31 -8.82 13.39
C LEU A 73 -3.35 -7.65 13.40
N VAL A 74 -3.24 -6.93 12.28
CA VAL A 74 -2.36 -5.76 12.17
C VAL A 74 -2.81 -4.67 13.14
N ASN A 75 -4.10 -4.33 13.14
CA ASN A 75 -4.65 -3.27 13.98
C ASN A 75 -4.56 -3.61 15.47
N VAL A 76 -4.87 -4.84 15.88
CA VAL A 76 -4.78 -5.22 17.30
C VAL A 76 -3.33 -5.14 17.80
N PHE A 77 -2.36 -5.54 16.97
CA PHE A 77 -0.95 -5.43 17.31
C PHE A 77 -0.51 -3.97 17.41
N VAL A 78 -0.90 -3.12 16.46
CA VAL A 78 -0.56 -1.69 16.46
C VAL A 78 -1.18 -0.97 17.67
N LEU A 79 -2.46 -1.21 17.97
CA LEU A 79 -3.15 -0.60 19.11
C LEU A 79 -2.54 -1.02 20.44
N ARG A 80 -2.28 -2.32 20.62
CA ARG A 80 -1.69 -2.88 21.84
C ARG A 80 -0.32 -2.28 22.12
N ASN A 81 0.49 -2.08 21.10
CA ASN A 81 1.86 -1.59 21.21
C ASN A 81 2.00 -0.07 20.98
N LYS A 82 0.89 0.65 20.71
CA LYS A 82 0.85 2.10 20.44
C LYS A 82 1.82 2.52 19.32
N LEU A 83 1.80 1.80 18.19
CA LEU A 83 2.80 1.96 17.13
C LEU A 83 2.45 3.02 16.08
N GLY A 84 1.18 3.45 16.03
CA GLY A 84 0.72 4.46 15.08
C GLY A 84 -0.73 4.23 14.65
N PHE A 85 -0.99 4.40 13.36
CA PHE A 85 -2.32 4.33 12.76
C PHE A 85 -2.38 3.26 11.66
N VAL A 86 -3.46 2.49 11.63
CA VAL A 86 -3.75 1.52 10.55
C VAL A 86 -4.95 2.03 9.76
N GLY A 87 -4.75 2.23 8.46
CA GLY A 87 -5.78 2.55 7.50
C GLY A 87 -6.34 1.31 6.81
N ILE A 88 -7.59 1.38 6.38
CA ILE A 88 -8.28 0.31 5.65
C ILE A 88 -9.17 0.89 4.55
N GLU A 89 -9.14 0.25 3.38
CA GLU A 89 -9.96 0.54 2.20
C GLU A 89 -9.85 1.98 1.67
N LYS A 90 -10.58 2.96 2.23
CA LYS A 90 -10.74 4.32 1.68
C LYS A 90 -9.78 5.35 2.28
N ILE A 91 -8.52 4.95 2.47
CA ILE A 91 -7.46 5.84 2.95
C ILE A 91 -6.64 6.30 1.73
N MET A 92 -6.92 7.51 1.25
CA MET A 92 -6.26 8.05 0.07
C MET A 92 -4.79 8.36 0.37
N THR A 93 -3.90 7.49 -0.12
CA THR A 93 -2.44 7.66 -0.08
C THR A 93 -2.00 8.51 -1.27
N ALA A 94 -1.69 9.77 -0.98
CA ALA A 94 -1.29 10.76 -1.97
C ALA A 94 0.23 10.76 -2.17
N LEU A 95 0.67 10.17 -3.28
CA LEU A 95 2.07 10.15 -3.72
C LEU A 95 2.36 11.36 -4.62
N THR A 96 3.57 11.43 -5.20
CA THR A 96 4.00 12.63 -5.95
C THR A 96 3.18 12.87 -7.22
N ARG A 97 2.81 11.80 -7.94
CA ARG A 97 1.98 11.88 -9.17
C ARG A 97 0.65 11.14 -9.04
N ASN A 98 0.60 10.08 -8.26
CA ASN A 98 -0.55 9.17 -8.15
C ASN A 98 -1.21 9.23 -6.77
N ASP A 99 -2.47 8.81 -6.72
CA ASP A 99 -3.23 8.59 -5.49
C ASP A 99 -3.80 7.17 -5.48
N TYR A 100 -3.60 6.46 -4.38
CA TYR A 100 -4.02 5.08 -4.21
C TYR A 100 -4.87 4.90 -2.97
N GLU A 101 -5.76 3.91 -2.99
CA GLU A 101 -6.59 3.49 -1.87
C GLU A 101 -6.23 2.03 -1.51
N PRO A 102 -5.09 1.82 -0.81
CA PRO A 102 -4.63 0.47 -0.47
C PRO A 102 -5.63 -0.24 0.45
N ASP A 103 -5.74 -1.56 0.30
CA ASP A 103 -6.68 -2.35 1.12
C ASP A 103 -6.36 -2.25 2.62
N ILE A 104 -5.07 -2.34 2.98
CA ILE A 104 -4.59 -2.05 4.34
C ILE A 104 -3.29 -1.26 4.24
N CYS A 105 -3.12 -0.25 5.09
CA CYS A 105 -1.87 0.46 5.23
C CYS A 105 -1.55 0.79 6.69
N PHE A 106 -0.27 0.95 7.01
CA PHE A 106 0.17 1.34 8.35
C PHE A 106 1.11 2.55 8.29
N PHE A 107 0.91 3.46 9.24
CA PHE A 107 1.70 4.65 9.46
C PHE A 107 2.23 4.64 10.89
N GLY A 108 3.55 4.61 11.03
CA GLY A 108 4.24 4.69 12.31
C GLY A 108 4.02 6.03 12.99
N ASN A 109 4.26 6.06 14.30
CA ASN A 109 4.03 7.23 15.16
C ASN A 109 4.59 8.55 14.60
N GLN A 110 5.75 8.54 13.96
CA GLN A 110 6.34 9.75 13.37
C GLN A 110 5.44 10.36 12.29
N LYS A 111 4.88 9.55 11.39
CA LYS A 111 3.95 10.00 10.35
C LYS A 111 2.58 10.32 10.95
N ALA A 112 2.08 9.43 11.81
CA ALA A 112 0.74 9.54 12.37
C ALA A 112 0.57 10.73 13.35
N ALA A 113 1.65 11.23 13.96
CA ALA A 113 1.59 12.33 14.93
C ALA A 113 0.97 13.63 14.38
N SER A 114 1.05 13.87 13.06
CA SER A 114 0.46 15.05 12.42
C SER A 114 -0.95 14.83 11.87
N PHE A 115 -1.50 13.61 11.97
CA PHE A 115 -2.81 13.32 11.39
C PHE A 115 -3.92 14.00 12.17
N THR A 116 -4.94 14.45 11.44
CA THR A 116 -6.13 15.07 12.00
C THR A 116 -7.36 14.21 11.70
N SER A 117 -8.43 14.37 12.48
CA SER A 117 -9.67 13.61 12.30
C SER A 117 -10.43 13.97 11.02
N THR A 118 -10.06 15.05 10.34
CA THR A 118 -10.70 15.52 9.09
C THR A 118 -9.78 15.37 7.88
N GLN A 119 -8.61 14.73 8.05
CA GLN A 119 -7.67 14.52 6.97
C GLN A 119 -8.21 13.48 5.98
N THR A 120 -8.11 13.78 4.69
CA THR A 120 -8.52 12.88 3.61
C THR A 120 -7.34 12.35 2.81
N LEU A 121 -6.23 13.10 2.74
CA LEU A 121 -5.02 12.73 2.02
C LEU A 121 -3.90 12.35 2.99
N PHE A 122 -3.29 11.20 2.77
CA PHE A 122 -2.24 10.63 3.62
C PHE A 122 -0.92 10.52 2.85
N PRO A 123 0.24 10.63 3.52
CA PRO A 123 1.54 10.47 2.86
C PRO A 123 1.78 9.01 2.46
N ALA A 124 2.96 8.68 1.91
CA ALA A 124 3.35 7.28 1.73
C ALA A 124 3.39 6.54 3.10
N PRO A 125 2.68 5.41 3.24
CA PRO A 125 2.71 4.59 4.46
C PRO A 125 4.05 3.88 4.66
N ASP A 126 4.22 3.23 5.81
CA ASP A 126 5.38 2.38 6.11
C ASP A 126 5.14 0.94 5.60
N LEU A 127 3.90 0.46 5.71
CA LEU A 127 3.45 -0.82 5.14
C LEU A 127 2.21 -0.61 4.27
N VAL A 128 2.16 -1.30 3.13
CA VAL A 128 0.96 -1.51 2.32
C VAL A 128 0.70 -3.00 2.15
N VAL A 129 -0.56 -3.38 2.25
CA VAL A 129 -1.06 -4.71 1.88
C VAL A 129 -2.13 -4.53 0.81
N GLU A 130 -1.93 -5.15 -0.35
CA GLU A 130 -2.94 -5.25 -1.39
C GLU A 130 -3.46 -6.69 -1.46
N VAL A 131 -4.77 -6.85 -1.39
CA VAL A 131 -5.47 -8.12 -1.55
C VAL A 131 -5.96 -8.21 -2.98
N LEU A 132 -5.55 -9.23 -3.69
CA LEU A 132 -5.77 -9.30 -5.12
C LEU A 132 -7.24 -9.50 -5.46
N SER A 133 -7.61 -8.92 -6.58
CA SER A 133 -8.84 -9.19 -7.31
C SER A 133 -8.54 -9.26 -8.80
N ASP A 134 -9.44 -9.85 -9.59
CA ASP A 134 -9.31 -9.93 -11.06
C ASP A 134 -9.07 -8.54 -11.70
N SER A 135 -9.65 -7.49 -11.10
CA SER A 135 -9.59 -6.11 -11.61
C SER A 135 -8.34 -5.33 -11.22
N THR A 136 -7.69 -5.69 -10.10
CA THR A 136 -6.57 -4.91 -9.53
C THR A 136 -5.21 -5.60 -9.68
N ALA A 137 -5.19 -6.94 -9.81
CA ALA A 137 -3.96 -7.73 -9.72
C ALA A 137 -2.82 -7.27 -10.64
N LYS A 138 -3.15 -6.80 -11.85
CA LYS A 138 -2.15 -6.26 -12.79
C LYS A 138 -1.52 -4.95 -12.30
N ARG A 139 -2.31 -4.09 -11.65
CA ARG A 139 -1.82 -2.80 -11.12
C ARG A 139 -1.05 -3.00 -9.83
N ASP A 140 -1.54 -3.87 -8.95
CA ASP A 140 -0.92 -4.18 -7.66
C ASP A 140 0.49 -4.78 -7.85
N ARG A 141 0.65 -5.68 -8.83
CA ARG A 141 1.97 -6.23 -9.22
C ARG A 141 2.79 -5.37 -10.19
N GLY A 142 2.25 -4.24 -10.62
CA GLY A 142 2.84 -3.39 -11.65
C GLY A 142 3.05 -1.98 -11.12
N ILE A 143 2.26 -1.05 -11.65
CA ILE A 143 2.44 0.37 -11.36
C ILE A 143 2.41 0.71 -9.86
N LYS A 144 1.54 0.08 -9.07
CA LYS A 144 1.46 0.37 -7.63
C LYS A 144 2.73 -0.11 -6.93
N PHE A 145 3.18 -1.33 -7.25
CA PHE A 145 4.44 -1.88 -6.74
C PHE A 145 5.63 -0.93 -7.00
N ASP A 146 5.79 -0.52 -8.27
CA ASP A 146 6.89 0.37 -8.68
C ASP A 146 6.80 1.74 -8.00
N ASP A 147 5.60 2.30 -7.88
CA ASP A 147 5.41 3.64 -7.32
C ASP A 147 5.58 3.64 -5.80
N TYR A 148 5.07 2.63 -5.09
CA TYR A 148 5.33 2.46 -3.66
C TYR A 148 6.83 2.26 -3.37
N GLN A 149 7.53 1.48 -4.19
CA GLN A 149 8.98 1.32 -4.12
C GLN A 149 9.70 2.67 -4.28
N ALA A 150 9.32 3.44 -5.30
CA ALA A 150 9.90 4.75 -5.58
C ALA A 150 9.65 5.78 -4.46
N HIS A 151 8.55 5.63 -3.73
CA HIS A 151 8.16 6.50 -2.62
C HIS A 151 8.61 6.00 -1.24
N GLY A 152 9.40 4.92 -1.19
CA GLY A 152 10.02 4.48 0.04
C GLY A 152 9.07 3.79 1.03
N VAL A 153 7.97 3.21 0.55
CA VAL A 153 7.18 2.28 1.37
C VAL A 153 8.10 1.11 1.72
N GLU A 154 8.31 0.87 3.02
CA GLU A 154 9.37 -0.02 3.49
C GLU A 154 8.97 -1.49 3.35
N GLU A 155 7.68 -1.79 3.51
CA GLU A 155 7.16 -3.14 3.39
C GLU A 155 5.90 -3.20 2.51
N TYR A 156 5.84 -4.18 1.61
CA TYR A 156 4.73 -4.35 0.68
C TYR A 156 4.28 -5.79 0.60
N TRP A 157 3.01 -6.06 0.87
CA TRP A 157 2.43 -7.40 0.81
C TRP A 157 1.42 -7.50 -0.32
N ILE A 158 1.53 -8.59 -1.09
CA ILE A 158 0.51 -8.98 -2.07
C ILE A 158 -0.14 -10.26 -1.58
N VAL A 159 -1.44 -10.21 -1.33
CA VAL A 159 -2.22 -11.32 -0.79
C VAL A 159 -3.09 -11.88 -1.90
N ASP A 160 -2.89 -13.16 -2.23
CA ASP A 160 -3.70 -13.88 -3.20
C ASP A 160 -4.71 -14.76 -2.47
N PRO A 161 -5.98 -14.33 -2.34
CA PRO A 161 -6.98 -15.10 -1.63
C PRO A 161 -7.47 -16.34 -2.39
N ASP A 162 -7.33 -16.38 -3.72
CA ASP A 162 -7.69 -17.56 -4.52
C ASP A 162 -6.65 -18.68 -4.34
N GLN A 163 -5.37 -18.32 -4.25
CA GLN A 163 -4.27 -19.25 -4.00
C GLN A 163 -3.92 -19.41 -2.51
N GLN A 164 -4.56 -18.63 -1.63
CA GLN A 164 -4.23 -18.53 -0.21
C GLN A 164 -2.73 -18.34 0.03
N SER A 165 -2.13 -17.39 -0.69
CA SER A 165 -0.69 -17.12 -0.63
C SER A 165 -0.41 -15.67 -0.31
N ILE A 166 0.74 -15.41 0.30
CA ILE A 166 1.24 -14.06 0.55
C ILE A 166 2.63 -13.92 -0.07
N GLU A 167 2.82 -12.85 -0.83
CA GLU A 167 4.11 -12.35 -1.28
C GLU A 167 4.51 -11.19 -0.35
N GLN A 168 5.66 -11.30 0.32
CA GLN A 168 6.22 -10.27 1.19
C GLN A 168 7.43 -9.65 0.52
N TYR A 169 7.40 -8.33 0.34
CA TYR A 169 8.50 -7.55 -0.18
C TYR A 169 9.00 -6.57 0.88
N HIS A 170 10.31 -6.42 0.96
CA HIS A 170 10.97 -5.47 1.84
C HIS A 170 11.89 -4.56 1.04
N LEU A 171 11.86 -3.26 1.31
CA LEU A 171 12.63 -2.27 0.57
C LEU A 171 14.08 -2.25 1.06
N VAL A 172 15.00 -2.67 0.21
CA VAL A 172 16.43 -2.71 0.48
C VAL A 172 17.15 -1.83 -0.54
N ASN A 173 17.83 -0.79 -0.07
CA ASN A 173 18.58 0.15 -0.92
C ASN A 173 17.74 0.77 -2.07
N GLY A 174 16.44 0.98 -1.84
CA GLY A 174 15.52 1.58 -2.82
C GLY A 174 14.94 0.61 -3.84
N ALA A 175 15.14 -0.69 -3.68
CA ALA A 175 14.49 -1.74 -4.48
C ALA A 175 13.82 -2.77 -3.57
N TYR A 176 12.66 -3.27 -3.98
CA TYR A 176 11.97 -4.32 -3.25
C TYR A 176 12.65 -5.67 -3.51
N GLU A 177 12.97 -6.36 -2.41
CA GLU A 177 13.41 -7.74 -2.43
C GLU A 177 12.24 -8.65 -2.02
N LEU A 178 12.01 -9.73 -2.77
CA LEU A 178 11.04 -10.76 -2.39
C LEU A 178 11.61 -11.58 -1.23
N ILE A 179 11.02 -11.42 -0.04
CA ILE A 179 11.41 -12.13 1.17
C ILE A 179 10.75 -13.51 1.23
N LEU A 180 9.46 -13.55 0.90
CA LEU A 180 8.67 -14.77 0.96
C LEU A 180 7.59 -14.74 -0.12
N LYS A 181 7.34 -15.90 -0.73
CA LYS A 181 6.10 -16.20 -1.46
C LYS A 181 5.66 -17.60 -1.09
N ALA A 182 4.62 -17.71 -0.26
CA ALA A 182 4.22 -18.99 0.29
C ALA A 182 2.73 -19.06 0.63
N THR A 183 2.21 -20.27 0.70
CA THR A 183 0.86 -20.61 1.18
C THR A 183 0.85 -21.06 2.65
N GLU A 184 2.03 -21.31 3.23
CA GLU A 184 2.21 -21.80 4.60
C GLU A 184 3.48 -21.23 5.24
N GLY A 185 3.56 -21.39 6.56
CA GLY A 185 4.64 -20.80 7.36
C GLY A 185 4.21 -19.50 8.00
N HIS A 186 5.16 -18.59 8.24
CA HIS A 186 4.92 -17.35 8.97
C HIS A 186 5.43 -16.14 8.21
N ILE A 187 4.66 -15.06 8.25
CA ILE A 187 5.08 -13.73 7.85
C ILE A 187 5.62 -13.02 9.09
N ARG A 188 6.80 -12.42 8.97
CA ARG A 188 7.41 -11.57 10.00
C ARG A 188 7.55 -10.17 9.43
N SER A 189 6.84 -9.19 9.98
CA SER A 189 6.93 -7.81 9.50
C SER A 189 8.28 -7.19 9.84
N PHE A 190 8.76 -6.34 8.93
CA PHE A 190 9.95 -5.51 9.09
C PHE A 190 9.61 -4.17 9.74
N VAL A 191 8.45 -3.58 9.43
CA VAL A 191 8.04 -2.29 10.02
C VAL A 191 7.27 -2.43 11.33
N LEU A 192 6.57 -3.55 11.55
CA LEU A 192 5.91 -3.88 12.81
C LEU A 192 6.77 -4.86 13.60
N LEU A 193 7.81 -4.34 14.25
CA LEU A 193 8.79 -5.17 14.96
C LEU A 193 8.13 -6.12 15.97
N GLY A 194 8.38 -7.43 15.80
CA GLY A 194 7.80 -8.49 16.63
C GLY A 194 6.46 -9.01 16.15
N PHE A 195 5.85 -8.42 15.12
CA PHE A 195 4.66 -8.95 14.48
C PHE A 195 5.02 -10.18 13.64
N VAL A 196 4.54 -11.34 14.08
CA VAL A 196 4.70 -12.62 13.38
C VAL A 196 3.36 -13.34 13.38
N ILE A 197 2.87 -13.69 12.19
CA ILE A 197 1.60 -14.39 12.02
C ILE A 197 1.76 -15.59 11.10
N PRO A 198 1.03 -16.70 11.30
CA PRO A 198 0.97 -17.77 10.32
C PRO A 198 0.20 -17.28 9.08
N ILE A 199 0.62 -17.68 7.88
CA ILE A 199 -0.02 -17.26 6.62
C ILE A 199 -1.50 -17.62 6.61
N GLN A 200 -1.86 -18.79 7.14
CA GLN A 200 -3.23 -19.27 7.23
C GLN A 200 -4.15 -18.34 8.03
N ALA A 201 -3.63 -17.52 8.95
CA ALA A 201 -4.45 -16.58 9.71
C ALA A 201 -5.03 -15.45 8.83
N ALA A 202 -4.53 -15.26 7.61
CA ALA A 202 -5.13 -14.38 6.61
C ALA A 202 -6.35 -14.99 5.91
N PHE A 203 -6.54 -16.31 5.98
CA PHE A 203 -7.53 -17.04 5.16
C PHE A 203 -8.44 -17.96 5.96
N ASN A 204 -8.19 -18.12 7.27
CA ASN A 204 -8.93 -19.03 8.15
C ASN A 204 -9.22 -18.35 9.49
N GLU A 205 -10.50 -18.29 9.87
CA GLU A 205 -10.98 -17.61 11.07
C GLU A 205 -10.43 -18.22 12.37
N ASP A 206 -10.35 -19.55 12.47
CA ASP A 206 -9.83 -20.22 13.68
C ASP A 206 -8.35 -19.91 13.89
N ALA A 207 -7.55 -19.99 12.82
CA ALA A 207 -6.13 -19.63 12.83
C ALA A 207 -5.95 -18.14 13.17
N ASN A 208 -6.82 -17.27 12.66
CA ASN A 208 -6.83 -15.85 12.98
C ASN A 208 -7.10 -15.59 14.47
N MET A 209 -8.17 -16.19 15.01
CA MET A 209 -8.57 -16.04 16.41
C MET A 209 -7.50 -16.54 17.38
N GLN A 210 -6.84 -17.67 17.06
CA GLN A 210 -5.71 -18.20 17.84
C GLN A 210 -4.50 -17.25 17.80
N THR A 211 -4.20 -16.70 16.63
CA THR A 211 -3.11 -15.73 16.45
C THR A 211 -3.37 -14.44 17.21
N MET A 212 -4.58 -13.89 17.12
CA MET A 212 -5.01 -12.70 17.86
C MET A 212 -4.92 -12.91 19.37
N THR A 213 -5.35 -14.07 19.87
CA THR A 213 -5.20 -14.43 21.28
C THR A 213 -3.74 -14.42 21.72
N SER A 214 -2.85 -14.98 20.88
CA SER A 214 -1.41 -15.00 21.13
C SER A 214 -0.80 -13.60 21.15
N ILE A 215 -1.21 -12.72 20.23
CA ILE A 215 -0.79 -11.30 20.22
C ILE A 215 -1.20 -10.62 21.53
N LEU A 216 -2.44 -10.80 21.98
CA LEU A 216 -2.93 -10.18 23.21
C LEU A 216 -2.23 -10.70 24.47
N GLN A 217 -1.88 -11.99 24.50
CA GLN A 217 -1.22 -12.65 25.63
C GLN A 217 0.30 -12.44 25.67
N SER A 218 0.93 -12.12 24.53
CA SER A 218 2.36 -11.82 24.49
C SER A 218 2.70 -10.67 25.44
N GLN A 219 3.90 -10.67 26.04
CA GLN A 219 4.38 -9.48 26.75
C GLN A 219 4.77 -8.42 25.71
N SER A 220 4.56 -7.14 26.01
CA SER A 220 4.99 -6.09 25.08
C SER A 220 6.51 -6.18 24.89
N PRO A 221 7.02 -6.06 23.66
CA PRO A 221 8.45 -5.92 23.46
C PRO A 221 8.92 -4.70 24.27
N ALA A 222 9.96 -4.92 25.07
CA ALA A 222 10.57 -3.92 25.95
C ALA A 222 11.27 -2.81 25.15
#